data_AF-A0ABC8R3Y7-F1
#
_entry.id   AF-A0ABC8R3Y7-F1
#
_cell.length_a   1.000
_cell.length_b   1.000
_cell.length_c   1.000
_cell.angle_alpha   90.00
_cell.angle_beta   90.00
_cell.angle_gamma   90.00
#
_symmetry.space_group_name_H-M   'P 1'
#
loop_
_entity.id
_entity.type
_entity.pdbx_description
1 polymer ?
#
loop_
_entity_poly.entity_id
_entity_poly.type
_entity_poly.pdbx_seq_one_letter_code
_entity_poly.pdbx_strand_id
1 'polypeptide(L)'
;MEIKSGYTILAQVNLLGCCPSQRNQNKNDGCNEEANFWSTKYKEGLRSMLEGLKSELKDINYSYSDAYSIFINFIQTPATYGFTEVKAGMLWAGEPTSAGSLPAHFNLLL
;
A
#
# COMPACT_ATOMS: atom_id res chain seq x y z
N MET A 1 11.73 6.99 12.10
CA MET A 1 11.35 5.70 12.71
C MET A 1 12.63 5.03 13.16
N GLU A 2 12.98 5.10 14.44
CA GLU A 2 14.17 4.44 14.96
C GLU A 2 13.82 2.99 15.28
N ILE A 3 14.39 2.04 14.53
CA ILE A 3 14.23 0.61 14.79
C ILE A 3 15.20 0.23 15.90
N LYS A 4 14.69 0.00 17.10
CA LYS A 4 15.51 -0.48 18.23
C LYS A 4 15.79 -1.98 18.07
N SER A 5 16.98 -2.42 18.50
CA SER A 5 17.34 -3.83 18.54
C SER A 5 16.29 -4.64 19.33
N GLY A 6 15.79 -5.75 18.75
CA GLY A 6 14.74 -6.59 19.34
C GLY A 6 13.30 -6.30 18.90
N TYR A 7 13.07 -5.32 18.01
CA TYR A 7 11.76 -5.04 17.42
C TYR A 7 11.51 -5.86 16.15
N THR A 8 10.43 -6.64 16.12
CA THR A 8 9.91 -7.21 14.87
C THR A 8 9.02 -6.17 14.19
N ILE A 9 9.34 -5.81 12.94
CA ILE A 9 8.51 -4.92 12.13
C ILE A 9 7.48 -5.75 11.39
N LEU A 10 6.20 -5.47 11.66
CA LEU A 10 5.10 -6.08 10.94
C LEU A 10 4.54 -5.06 9.97
N ALA A 11 4.85 -5.27 8.69
CA ALA A 11 4.34 -4.48 7.60
C ALA A 11 3.03 -5.09 7.10
N GLN A 12 1.99 -4.27 7.03
CA GLN A 12 0.71 -4.70 6.52
C GLN A 12 0.72 -4.75 4.98
N VAL A 13 -0.03 -5.72 4.44
CA VAL A 13 -0.43 -5.77 3.04
C VAL A 13 -1.43 -4.63 2.75
N ASN A 14 -1.01 -3.67 1.93
CA ASN A 14 -1.74 -2.44 1.60
C ASN A 14 -3.01 -2.69 0.78
N LEU A 15 -3.66 -1.60 0.33
CA LEU A 15 -4.85 -1.57 -0.54
C LEU A 15 -4.72 -2.51 -1.75
N LEU A 16 -5.06 -3.78 -1.54
CA LEU A 16 -4.90 -4.84 -2.54
C LEU A 16 -5.67 -4.50 -3.81
N GLY A 17 -6.89 -4.00 -3.66
CA GLY A 17 -7.75 -3.66 -4.79
C GLY A 17 -7.22 -2.54 -5.67
N CYS A 18 -6.31 -1.71 -5.16
CA CYS A 18 -5.71 -0.62 -5.93
C CYS A 18 -4.39 -1.01 -6.62
N CYS A 19 -3.92 -2.25 -6.48
CA CYS A 19 -2.77 -2.76 -7.23
C CYS A 19 -3.08 -2.83 -8.74
N PRO A 20 -2.09 -2.59 -9.62
CA PRO A 20 -2.30 -2.63 -11.07
C PRO A 20 -2.95 -3.92 -11.56
N SER A 21 -2.56 -5.07 -11.00
CA SER A 21 -3.16 -6.37 -11.34
C SER A 21 -4.64 -6.49 -10.98
N GLN A 22 -5.08 -5.84 -9.89
CA GLN A 22 -6.48 -5.80 -9.47
C GLN A 22 -7.29 -4.78 -10.27
N ARG A 23 -6.66 -3.65 -10.65
CA ARG A 23 -7.27 -2.65 -11.54
C ARG A 23 -7.52 -3.19 -12.95
N ASN A 24 -6.56 -3.94 -13.50
CA ASN A 24 -6.69 -4.55 -14.83
C ASN A 24 -7.87 -5.56 -14.91
N GLN A 25 -8.32 -6.09 -13.78
CA GLN A 25 -9.49 -6.98 -13.72
C GLN A 25 -10.82 -6.20 -13.73
N ASN A 26 -10.79 -4.90 -13.45
CA ASN A 26 -11.94 -4.01 -13.45
C ASN A 26 -12.07 -3.28 -14.79
N LYS A 27 -13.29 -3.24 -15.34
CA LYS A 27 -13.57 -2.56 -16.63
C LYS A 27 -13.38 -1.04 -16.61
N ASN A 28 -13.23 -0.42 -15.44
CA ASN A 28 -13.15 1.03 -15.24
C ASN A 28 -11.79 1.51 -14.70
N ASP A 29 -10.77 0.63 -14.65
CA ASP A 29 -9.46 0.88 -14.03
C ASP A 29 -9.53 1.34 -12.55
N GLY A 30 -10.69 1.16 -11.93
CA GLY A 30 -10.97 1.48 -10.54
C GLY A 30 -10.37 0.46 -9.58
N CYS A 31 -10.26 0.82 -8.31
CA CYS A 31 -9.86 -0.15 -7.30
C CYS A 31 -10.91 -1.26 -7.18
N ASN A 32 -10.46 -2.49 -6.93
CA ASN A 32 -11.35 -3.58 -6.57
C ASN A 32 -11.80 -3.43 -5.10
N GLU A 33 -13.04 -3.00 -4.90
CA GLU A 33 -13.58 -2.74 -3.57
C GLU A 33 -13.74 -4.00 -2.71
N GLU A 34 -14.00 -5.16 -3.32
CA GLU A 34 -14.04 -6.43 -2.60
C GLU A 34 -12.66 -6.81 -2.06
N ALA A 35 -11.61 -6.66 -2.88
CA ALA A 35 -10.24 -6.88 -2.43
C ALA A 35 -9.82 -5.88 -1.33
N ASN A 36 -10.25 -4.62 -1.42
CA ASN A 36 -10.00 -3.61 -0.38
C ASN A 36 -10.76 -3.92 0.92
N PHE A 37 -11.98 -4.47 0.84
CA PHE A 37 -12.74 -4.91 2.00
C PHE A 37 -11.99 -6.00 2.76
N TRP A 38 -11.51 -7.03 2.07
CA TRP A 38 -10.75 -8.12 2.71
C TRP A 38 -9.39 -7.65 3.26
N SER A 39 -8.70 -6.72 2.58
CA SER A 39 -7.49 -6.07 3.12
C SER A 39 -7.78 -5.34 4.45
N THR A 40 -8.94 -4.67 4.54
CA THR A 40 -9.39 -4.01 5.76
C THR A 40 -9.72 -5.00 6.88
N LYS A 41 -10.34 -6.13 6.56
CA LYS A 41 -10.60 -7.19 7.56
C LYS A 41 -9.33 -7.86 8.06
N TYR A 42 -8.38 -8.11 7.17
CA TYR A 42 -7.06 -8.61 7.57
C TYR A 42 -6.35 -7.63 8.51
N LYS A 43 -6.45 -6.31 8.26
CA LYS A 43 -5.95 -5.25 9.16
C LYS A 43 -6.45 -5.41 10.58
N GLU A 44 -7.77 -5.46 10.72
CA GLU A 44 -8.47 -5.50 12.00
C GLU A 44 -8.10 -6.78 12.77
N GLY A 45 -8.06 -7.92 12.08
CA GLY A 45 -7.67 -9.21 12.65
C GLY A 45 -6.21 -9.24 13.10
N LEU A 46 -5.28 -8.76 12.26
CA LEU A 46 -3.86 -8.70 12.60
C LEU A 46 -3.62 -7.82 13.83
N ARG A 47 -4.24 -6.64 13.90
CA ARG A 47 -4.11 -5.77 15.07
C ARG A 47 -4.58 -6.46 16.35
N SER A 48 -5.76 -7.10 16.29
CA SER A 48 -6.34 -7.81 17.43
C SER A 48 -5.44 -8.98 17.88
N MET A 49 -4.86 -9.72 16.93
CA MET A 49 -3.91 -10.80 17.23
C MET A 49 -2.62 -10.29 17.88
N LEU A 50 -2.09 -9.14 17.42
CA LEU A 50 -0.88 -8.55 17.99
C LEU A 50 -1.10 -7.95 19.38
N GLU A 51 -2.29 -7.42 19.65
CA GLU A 51 -2.70 -7.00 20.99
C GLU A 51 -2.80 -8.22 21.94
N GLY A 52 -3.42 -9.31 21.48
CA GLY A 52 -3.49 -10.58 22.21
C GLY A 52 -2.10 -11.15 22.51
N LEU A 53 -1.24 -11.24 21.49
CA LEU A 53 0.12 -11.75 21.64
C LEU A 53 0.95 -10.93 22.62
N LYS A 54 0.78 -9.59 22.65
CA LYS A 54 1.42 -8.72 23.64
C LYS A 54 0.95 -8.97 25.07
N SER A 55 -0.33 -9.34 25.22
CA SER A 55 -0.90 -9.65 26.53
C SER A 55 -0.37 -10.97 27.11
N GLU A 56 -0.10 -11.94 26.24
CA GLU A 56 0.46 -13.25 26.61
C GLU A 56 1.99 -13.21 26.79
N LEU A 57 2.70 -12.50 25.90
CA LEU A 57 4.16 -12.44 25.88
C LEU A 57 4.62 -11.02 26.23
N LYS A 58 4.84 -10.75 27.53
CA LYS A 58 5.21 -9.42 28.02
C LYS A 58 6.53 -8.85 27.47
N ASP A 59 7.39 -9.72 26.95
CA ASP A 59 8.71 -9.35 26.41
C ASP A 59 8.71 -9.12 24.89
N ILE A 60 7.57 -9.31 24.20
CA ILE A 60 7.49 -9.06 22.76
C ILE A 60 7.47 -7.56 22.47
N ASN A 61 8.37 -7.14 21.60
CA ASN A 61 8.48 -5.79 21.10
C ASN A 61 8.20 -5.81 19.59
N TYR A 62 7.12 -5.15 19.17
CA TYR A 62 6.77 -5.02 17.75
C TYR A 62 6.39 -3.60 17.41
N SER A 63 6.70 -3.21 16.18
CA SER A 63 6.18 -2.00 15.58
C SER A 63 5.24 -2.41 14.46
N TYR A 64 4.03 -1.87 14.50
CA TYR A 64 3.01 -2.10 13.51
C TYR A 64 2.87 -0.83 12.67
N SER A 65 3.12 -0.94 11.37
CA SER A 65 3.06 0.19 10.44
C SER A 65 1.75 0.17 9.68
N ASP A 66 0.85 1.09 9.99
CA ASP A 66 -0.37 1.31 9.20
C ASP A 66 -0.05 2.12 7.94
N ALA A 67 0.50 1.44 6.94
CA ALA A 67 0.75 2.03 5.64
C ALA A 67 -0.55 2.29 4.84
N TYR A 68 -1.68 1.68 5.23
CA TYR A 68 -2.96 1.81 4.53
C TYR A 68 -3.41 3.27 4.43
N SER A 69 -3.34 4.00 5.55
CA SER A 69 -3.75 5.41 5.63
C SER A 69 -2.86 6.33 4.78
N ILE A 70 -1.59 5.96 4.62
CA ILE A 70 -0.65 6.68 3.75
C ILE A 70 -1.02 6.41 2.28
N PHE A 71 -1.23 5.15 1.91
CA PHE A 71 -1.54 4.77 0.55
C PHE A 71 -2.91 5.28 0.08
N ILE A 72 -3.94 5.33 0.93
CA ILE A 72 -5.24 5.88 0.54
C ILE A 72 -5.13 7.38 0.25
N ASN A 73 -4.40 8.12 1.07
CA ASN A 73 -4.18 9.55 0.88
C ASN A 73 -3.36 9.83 -0.38
N PHE A 74 -2.33 9.02 -0.63
CA PHE A 74 -1.53 9.08 -1.84
C PHE A 74 -2.37 8.82 -3.11
N ILE A 75 -3.25 7.82 -3.10
CA ILE A 75 -4.11 7.48 -4.25
C ILE A 75 -5.17 8.56 -4.47
N GLN A 76 -5.73 9.14 -3.40
CA GLN A 76 -6.78 10.16 -3.49
C GLN A 76 -6.24 11.55 -3.81
N THR A 77 -5.03 11.88 -3.34
CA THR A 77 -4.44 13.22 -3.48
C THR A 77 -3.00 13.18 -3.99
N PRO A 78 -2.74 12.55 -5.15
CA PRO A 78 -1.38 12.35 -5.66
C PRO A 78 -0.64 13.67 -5.95
N ALA A 79 -1.38 14.71 -6.33
CA ALA A 79 -0.84 16.04 -6.61
C ALA A 79 -0.17 16.69 -5.39
N THR A 80 -0.65 16.41 -4.17
CA THR A 80 -0.02 16.87 -2.92
C THR A 80 1.40 16.33 -2.76
N TYR A 81 1.68 15.18 -3.38
CA TYR A 81 2.98 14.51 -3.38
C TYR A 81 3.76 14.73 -4.69
N GLY A 82 3.25 15.56 -5.61
CA GLY A 82 3.88 15.84 -6.91
C GLY A 82 3.64 14.79 -7.99
N PHE A 83 2.71 13.85 -7.79
CA PHE A 83 2.38 12.81 -8.77
C PHE A 83 1.10 13.16 -9.55
N THR A 84 1.10 12.84 -10.83
CA THR A 84 -0.07 12.99 -11.72
C THR A 84 -0.74 11.66 -12.08
N GLU A 85 -0.02 10.55 -11.88
CA GLU A 85 -0.48 9.20 -12.21
C GLU A 85 -0.22 8.23 -11.04
N VAL A 86 -1.22 7.45 -10.68
CA VAL A 86 -1.20 6.50 -9.54
C VAL A 86 -1.94 5.19 -9.81
N LYS A 87 -2.48 5.03 -11.02
CA LYS A 87 -3.21 3.84 -11.48
C LYS A 87 -2.34 2.96 -12.37
N ALA A 88 -1.42 3.57 -13.14
CA ALA A 88 -0.52 2.84 -14.03
C ALA A 88 0.48 1.98 -13.27
N GLY A 89 0.59 0.70 -13.65
CA GLY A 89 1.73 -0.13 -13.31
C GLY A 89 2.79 -0.03 -14.40
N MET A 90 4.07 -0.09 -14.02
CA MET A 90 5.14 -0.34 -15.00
C MET A 90 5.39 -1.85 -15.09
N LEU A 91 5.39 -2.37 -16.31
CA LEU A 91 6.01 -3.66 -16.58
C LEU A 91 7.53 -3.51 -16.46
N TRP A 92 8.25 -4.59 -16.12
CA TRP A 92 9.73 -4.61 -16.19
C TRP A 92 10.28 -4.16 -17.56
N ALA A 93 9.47 -4.30 -18.61
CA ALA A 93 9.75 -3.83 -19.96
C ALA A 93 9.58 -2.31 -20.18
N GLY A 94 9.15 -1.55 -19.17
CA GLY A 94 8.98 -0.09 -19.24
C GLY A 94 7.66 0.38 -19.84
N GLU A 95 6.81 -0.52 -20.33
CA GLU A 95 5.50 -0.16 -20.87
C GLU A 95 4.46 0.02 -19.75
N PRO A 96 3.74 1.16 -19.71
CA PRO A 96 2.69 1.39 -18.73
C PRO A 96 1.43 0.57 -19.08
N THR A 97 0.84 -0.10 -18.09
CA THR A 97 -0.35 -0.95 -18.29
C THR A 97 -1.66 -0.17 -18.39
N SER A 98 -1.66 1.13 -18.09
CA SER A 98 -2.78 2.04 -18.30
C SER A 98 -2.27 3.32 -18.97
N ALA A 99 -3.14 4.02 -19.72
CA ALA A 99 -2.83 5.22 -20.49
C ALA A 99 -2.56 6.48 -19.62
N GLY A 100 -1.74 6.33 -18.60
CA GLY A 100 -1.22 7.41 -17.78
C GLY A 100 0.00 8.02 -18.43
N SER A 101 -0.09 9.29 -18.81
CA SER A 101 1.07 10.05 -19.25
C SER A 101 1.96 10.34 -18.05
N LEU A 102 3.18 9.78 -18.04
CA LEU A 102 4.23 10.27 -17.17
C LEU A 102 4.51 11.74 -17.56
N PRO A 103 4.58 12.68 -16.61
CA PRO A 103 5.12 14.01 -16.91
C PRO A 103 6.52 13.83 -17.47
N ALA A 104 6.78 14.46 -18.63
CA ALA A 104 8.08 14.47 -19.30
C ALA A 104 9.24 15.04 -18.47
N HIS A 105 9.01 15.40 -17.20
CA HIS A 105 10.01 15.95 -16.29
C HIS A 105 10.75 14.90 -15.44
N PHE A 106 10.38 13.62 -15.49
CA PHE A 106 11.11 12.55 -14.80
C PHE A 106 12.17 11.86 -15.69
N ASN A 107 12.71 12.59 -16.67
CA ASN A 107 13.80 12.12 -17.55
C ASN A 107 15.18 12.70 -17.20
N LEU A 108 15.31 13.38 -16.05
CA LEU A 108 16.61 13.73 -15.49
C LEU A 108 16.62 13.36 -14.01
N LEU A 109 16.96 12.10 -13.74
CA LEU A 109 17.67 11.58 -12.56
C LEU A 109 17.35 10.08 -12.45
N LEU A 110 17.89 9.31 -13.40
CA LEU A 110 18.54 8.01 -13.23
C LEU A 110 19.17 7.61 -14.56
#